data_AF-A0A9P6AB54-F1
#
_entry.id   AF-A0A9P6AB54-F1
#
_cell.length_a   1.000
_cell.length_b   1.000
_cell.length_c   1.000
_cell.angle_alpha   90.00
_cell.angle_beta   90.00
_cell.angle_gamma   90.00
#
_symmetry.space_group_name_H-M   'P 1'
#
loop_
_entity.id
_entity.type
_entity.pdbx_description
1 polymer ?
#
loop_
_entity_poly.entity_id
_entity_poly.type
_entity_poly.pdbx_seq_one_letter_code
_entity_poly.pdbx_strand_id
1 'polypeptide(L)'
;KPPEIRPLPAYSKSWLDWWSVVQPDWCKHDEDGCLIMGGSGSWSVLKVGGINGIISFVMSLGWWGHKHKLTSSNDSPASDAWHAAITDMTWALNGCLFEP
;
A
#
# COMPACT_ATOMS: atom_id res chain seq x y z
N LYS A 1 -15.53 -2.76 13.70
CA LYS A 1 -15.41 -4.04 12.97
C LYS A 1 -14.97 -3.71 11.55
N PRO A 2 -13.84 -4.23 11.06
CA PRO A 2 -13.42 -4.03 9.68
C PRO A 2 -14.47 -4.62 8.73
N PRO A 3 -14.64 -4.05 7.52
CA PRO A 3 -15.59 -4.57 6.54
C PRO A 3 -15.18 -5.96 6.07
N GLU A 4 -16.16 -6.74 5.60
CA GLU A 4 -15.83 -7.94 4.85
C GLU A 4 -15.23 -7.51 3.51
N ILE A 5 -13.99 -7.95 3.25
CA ILE A 5 -13.27 -7.63 2.01
C ILE A 5 -13.23 -8.85 1.09
N ARG A 6 -12.84 -8.67 -0.16
CA ARG A 6 -12.65 -9.78 -1.13
C ARG A 6 -11.66 -10.85 -0.61
N PRO A 7 -11.62 -12.06 -1.20
CA PRO A 7 -10.55 -13.02 -0.92
C PRO A 7 -9.17 -12.38 -1.10
N LEU A 8 -8.21 -12.77 -0.25
CA LEU A 8 -6.91 -12.10 -0.15
C LEU A 8 -6.20 -11.90 -1.49
N PRO A 9 -6.10 -12.89 -2.41
CA PRO A 9 -5.40 -12.69 -3.68
C PRO A 9 -6.03 -11.62 -4.57
N ALA A 10 -7.37 -11.54 -4.60
CA ALA A 10 -8.07 -10.54 -5.39
C ALA A 10 -7.99 -9.15 -4.74
N TYR A 11 -8.03 -9.11 -3.41
CA TYR A 11 -7.92 -7.87 -2.66
C TYR A 11 -6.52 -7.26 -2.74
N SER A 12 -5.47 -8.07 -2.51
CA SER A 12 -4.07 -7.64 -2.57
C SER A 12 -3.73 -7.07 -3.94
N LYS A 13 -4.10 -7.78 -5.01
CA LYS A 13 -3.90 -7.31 -6.38
C LYS A 13 -4.59 -5.98 -6.63
N SER A 14 -5.87 -5.85 -6.29
CA SER A 14 -6.58 -4.57 -6.47
C SER A 14 -6.00 -3.44 -5.64
N TRP A 15 -5.47 -3.74 -4.46
CA TRP A 15 -4.84 -2.75 -3.61
C TRP A 15 -3.52 -2.25 -4.23
N LEU A 16 -2.67 -3.16 -4.73
CA LEU A 16 -1.42 -2.83 -5.41
C LEU A 16 -1.66 -2.08 -6.73
N ASP A 17 -2.66 -2.52 -7.51
CA ASP A 17 -3.07 -1.82 -8.74
C ASP A 17 -3.53 -0.38 -8.42
N TRP A 18 -4.26 -0.18 -7.31
CA TRP A 18 -4.67 1.17 -6.89
C TRP A 18 -3.51 2.00 -6.35
N TRP A 19 -2.64 1.38 -5.54
CA TRP A 19 -1.49 2.04 -4.95
C TRP A 19 -0.49 2.51 -6.00
N SER A 20 -0.26 1.72 -7.05
CA SER A 20 0.67 2.08 -8.13
C SER A 20 0.21 3.27 -8.97
N VAL A 21 -1.10 3.43 -9.17
CA VAL A 21 -1.67 4.55 -9.93
C VAL A 21 -1.54 5.89 -9.23
N VAL A 22 -1.52 5.91 -7.88
CA VAL A 22 -1.42 7.17 -7.12
C VAL A 22 0.01 7.62 -6.87
N GLN A 23 1.00 6.81 -7.24
CA GLN A 23 2.39 7.17 -7.03
C GLN A 23 2.84 8.31 -7.93
N PRO A 24 3.82 9.12 -7.49
CA PRO A 24 4.51 10.05 -8.37
C PRO A 24 5.17 9.33 -9.57
N ASP A 25 5.24 10.00 -10.72
CA ASP A 25 5.85 9.48 -11.95
C ASP A 25 7.32 9.04 -11.80
N TRP A 26 8.02 9.60 -10.81
CA TRP A 26 9.41 9.26 -10.53
C TRP A 26 9.55 7.94 -9.75
N CYS A 27 8.50 7.47 -9.08
CA CYS A 27 8.48 6.18 -8.41
C CYS A 27 8.30 5.05 -9.43
N LYS A 28 9.20 4.08 -9.41
CA LYS A 28 9.13 2.89 -10.26
C LYS A 28 8.51 1.73 -9.50
N HIS A 29 7.95 0.78 -10.26
CA HIS A 29 7.36 -0.44 -9.72
C HIS A 29 8.05 -1.67 -10.29
N ASP A 30 8.08 -2.74 -9.53
CA ASP A 30 8.51 -4.06 -10.00
C ASP A 30 7.36 -4.83 -10.70
N GLU A 31 7.63 -6.07 -11.09
CA GLU A 31 6.65 -6.93 -11.79
C GLU A 31 5.43 -7.29 -10.92
N ASP A 32 5.58 -7.20 -9.60
CA ASP A 32 4.54 -7.49 -8.62
C ASP A 32 3.73 -6.23 -8.23
N GLY A 33 4.11 -5.07 -8.75
CA GLY A 33 3.46 -3.78 -8.47
C GLY A 33 3.89 -3.14 -7.16
N CYS A 34 4.97 -3.62 -6.53
CA CYS A 34 5.57 -3.00 -5.35
C CYS A 34 6.51 -1.86 -5.76
N LEU A 35 6.75 -0.92 -4.86
CA LEU A 35 7.63 0.22 -5.12
C LEU A 35 9.09 -0.21 -5.14
N ILE A 36 9.79 0.15 -6.21
CA ILE A 36 11.25 0.09 -6.24
C ILE A 36 11.76 1.31 -5.49
N MET A 37 12.19 1.11 -4.25
CA MET A 37 12.73 2.18 -3.41
C MET A 37 13.93 2.86 -4.08
N GLY A 38 13.74 4.12 -4.46
CA GLY A 38 14.74 4.90 -5.16
C GLY A 38 14.11 6.05 -5.94
N GLY A 39 14.97 6.88 -6.54
CA GLY A 39 14.55 8.11 -7.21
C GLY A 39 14.41 9.29 -6.25
N SER A 40 14.14 10.46 -6.83
CA SER A 40 13.89 11.69 -6.09
C SER A 40 12.88 12.55 -6.83
N GLY A 41 12.02 13.20 -6.07
CA GLY A 41 10.98 14.06 -6.60
C GLY A 41 9.98 14.40 -5.51
N SER A 42 8.99 15.21 -5.86
CA SER A 42 7.99 15.65 -4.90
C SER A 42 6.94 14.55 -4.63
N TRP A 43 6.56 14.41 -3.37
CA TRP A 43 5.44 13.59 -2.90
C TRP A 43 4.10 14.32 -2.88
N SER A 44 4.03 15.53 -3.43
CA SER A 44 2.83 16.38 -3.41
C SER A 44 1.56 15.71 -3.95
N VAL A 45 1.69 14.75 -4.88
CA VAL A 45 0.55 13.98 -5.43
C VAL A 45 -0.14 13.11 -4.37
N LEU A 46 0.59 12.67 -3.34
CA LEU A 46 0.05 11.93 -2.20
C LEU A 46 -0.47 12.85 -1.08
N LYS A 47 -0.15 14.15 -1.13
CA LYS A 47 -0.64 15.18 -0.18
C LYS A 47 -2.04 15.70 -0.55
N VAL A 48 -2.90 14.84 -1.08
CA VAL A 48 -4.29 15.18 -1.40
C VAL A 48 -5.17 14.88 -0.19
N GLY A 49 -5.79 15.92 0.36
CA GLY A 49 -6.76 15.78 1.44
C GLY A 49 -8.11 15.22 0.96
N GLY A 50 -8.92 14.76 1.90
CA GLY A 50 -10.29 14.28 1.64
C GLY A 50 -10.41 12.77 1.52
N ILE A 51 -11.55 12.32 0.98
CA ILE A 51 -11.98 10.90 1.05
C ILE A 51 -11.11 9.93 0.24
N ASN A 52 -10.32 10.47 -0.71
CA ASN A 52 -9.37 9.72 -1.54
C ASN A 52 -7.91 9.90 -1.08
N GLY A 53 -7.70 10.52 0.08
CA GLY A 53 -6.37 10.76 0.61
C GLY A 53 -5.71 9.48 1.16
N ILE A 54 -4.44 9.63 1.56
CA ILE A 54 -3.59 8.52 2.02
C ILE A 54 -4.19 7.70 3.18
N ILE A 55 -5.06 8.30 3.99
CA ILE A 55 -5.78 7.62 5.08
C ILE A 55 -6.62 6.44 4.55
N SER A 56 -7.21 6.54 3.36
CA SER A 56 -7.99 5.47 2.76
C SER A 56 -7.13 4.26 2.39
N PHE A 57 -5.88 4.48 1.97
CA PHE A 57 -4.89 3.42 1.76
C PHE A 57 -4.47 2.77 3.08
N VAL A 58 -4.20 3.56 4.12
CA VAL A 58 -3.86 3.06 5.46
C VAL A 58 -4.98 2.19 6.03
N MET A 59 -6.22 2.67 5.96
CA MET A 59 -7.39 1.94 6.45
C MET A 59 -7.59 0.63 5.68
N SER A 60 -7.52 0.68 4.35
CA SER A 60 -7.68 -0.51 3.50
C SER A 60 -6.56 -1.54 3.68
N LEU A 61 -5.32 -1.11 3.96
CA LEU A 61 -4.21 -1.99 4.30
C LEU A 61 -4.40 -2.63 5.69
N GLY A 62 -4.97 -1.89 6.64
CA GLY A 62 -5.37 -2.42 7.94
C GLY A 62 -6.46 -3.51 7.82
N TRP A 63 -7.42 -3.34 6.91
CA TRP A 63 -8.43 -4.37 6.62
C TRP A 63 -7.82 -5.64 6.01
N TRP A 64 -6.86 -5.48 5.09
CA TRP A 64 -6.09 -6.58 4.54
C TRP A 64 -5.38 -7.36 5.67
N GLY A 65 -4.61 -6.68 6.51
CA GLY A 65 -3.87 -7.31 7.61
C GLY A 65 -4.79 -8.03 8.60
N HIS A 66 -5.96 -7.46 8.89
CA HIS A 66 -6.96 -8.11 9.73
C HIS A 66 -7.47 -9.41 9.11
N LYS A 67 -7.80 -9.41 7.81
CA LYS A 67 -8.25 -10.63 7.12
C LYS A 67 -7.12 -11.67 7.04
N HIS A 68 -5.90 -11.24 6.75
CA HIS A 68 -4.72 -12.10 6.75
C HIS A 68 -4.56 -12.85 8.08
N LYS A 69 -4.65 -12.14 9.21
CA LYS A 69 -4.59 -12.73 10.55
C LYS A 69 -5.68 -13.77 10.81
N LEU A 70 -6.85 -13.65 10.17
CA LEU A 70 -7.97 -14.58 10.36
C LEU A 70 -7.89 -15.82 9.48
N THR A 71 -7.24 -15.75 8.31
CA THR A 71 -7.32 -16.79 7.28
C THR A 71 -6.00 -17.50 6.97
N SER A 72 -4.86 -16.94 7.39
CA SER A 72 -3.55 -17.41 6.94
C SER A 72 -2.61 -17.68 8.12
N SER A 73 -1.70 -18.65 7.94
CA SER A 73 -0.50 -18.79 8.77
C SER A 73 0.47 -17.65 8.46
N ASN A 74 1.33 -17.29 9.43
CA ASN A 74 2.26 -16.16 9.30
C ASN A 74 3.27 -16.33 8.14
N ASP A 75 3.54 -17.55 7.68
CA ASP A 75 4.54 -17.87 6.65
C ASP A 75 3.89 -18.20 5.29
N SER A 76 2.90 -17.42 4.87
CA SER A 76 2.25 -17.58 3.56
C SER A 76 2.71 -16.50 2.57
N PRO A 77 2.69 -16.74 1.24
CA PRO A 77 2.97 -15.70 0.24
C PRO A 77 2.07 -14.46 0.36
N ALA A 78 0.86 -14.62 0.91
CA ALA A 78 -0.04 -13.51 1.20
C ALA A 78 0.46 -12.62 2.35
N SER A 79 1.27 -13.19 3.25
CA SER A 79 1.96 -12.47 4.33
C SER A 79 3.04 -11.58 3.74
N ASP A 80 3.86 -12.11 2.84
CA ASP A 80 4.96 -11.37 2.21
C ASP A 80 4.45 -10.15 1.43
N ALA A 81 3.39 -10.33 0.64
CA ALA A 81 2.76 -9.23 -0.11
C ALA A 81 2.21 -8.12 0.80
N TRP A 82 1.65 -8.48 1.96
CA TRP A 82 1.15 -7.48 2.91
C TRP A 82 2.29 -6.71 3.59
N HIS A 83 3.38 -7.40 3.95
CA HIS A 83 4.58 -6.74 4.50
C HIS A 83 5.26 -5.83 3.47
N ALA A 84 5.32 -6.22 2.20
CA ALA A 84 5.81 -5.37 1.12
C ALA A 84 4.96 -4.10 0.99
N ALA A 85 3.62 -4.22 0.99
CA ALA A 85 2.72 -3.07 0.93
C ALA A 85 2.86 -2.12 2.15
N ILE A 86 3.10 -2.65 3.37
CA ILE A 86 3.43 -1.82 4.54
C ILE A 86 4.72 -1.05 4.33
N THR A 87 5.72 -1.73 3.79
CA THR A 87 7.07 -1.20 3.58
C THR A 87 7.01 -0.05 2.57
N ASP A 88 6.28 -0.23 1.47
CA ASP A 88 6.01 0.79 0.45
C ASP A 88 5.31 2.02 1.03
N MET A 89 4.20 1.80 1.75
CA MET A 89 3.44 2.91 2.32
C MET A 89 4.21 3.64 3.41
N THR A 90 5.04 2.95 4.20
CA THR A 90 5.90 3.57 5.20
C THR A 90 6.94 4.48 4.54
N TRP A 91 7.54 4.02 3.44
CA TRP A 91 8.48 4.83 2.67
C TRP A 91 7.80 6.09 2.09
N ALA A 92 6.65 5.94 1.45
CA ALA A 92 5.88 7.05 0.90
C ALA A 92 5.42 8.05 1.97
N LEU A 93 4.95 7.56 3.12
CA LEU A 93 4.55 8.41 4.25
C LEU A 93 5.73 9.19 4.83
N ASN A 94 6.90 8.54 4.98
CA ASN A 94 8.10 9.24 5.42
C ASN A 94 8.49 10.34 4.45
N GLY A 95 8.42 10.08 3.14
CA GLY A 95 8.63 11.09 2.11
C GLY A 95 7.63 12.24 2.18
N CYS A 96 6.35 11.96 2.43
CA CYS A 96 5.31 12.98 2.56
C CYS A 96 5.47 13.87 3.80
N LEU A 97 5.84 13.27 4.94
CA LEU A 97 5.86 13.93 6.25
C LEU A 97 7.19 14.61 6.57
N PHE A 98 8.29 14.08 6.04
CA PHE A 98 9.65 14.51 6.37
C PHE A 98 10.45 14.96 5.14
N GLU A 99 9.77 15.31 4.05
CA GLU A 99 10.39 16.07 2.95
C GLU A 99 11.10 17.30 3.54
N PRO A 100 12.40 17.54 3.22
CA PRO A 100 13.11 18.74 3.66
C PRO A 100 12.54 20.03 3.05
#